data_AF-A0A429GQK2-F1
#
_entry.id   AF-A0A429GQK2-F1
#
_cell.length_a   1.000
_cell.length_b   1.000
_cell.length_c   1.000
_cell.angle_alpha   90.00
_cell.angle_beta   90.00
_cell.angle_gamma   90.00
#
_symmetry.space_group_name_H-M   'P 1'
#
loop_
_entity.id
_entity.type
_entity.pdbx_description
1 polymer ?
#
loop_
_entity_poly.entity_id
_entity_poly.type
_entity_poly.pdbx_seq_one_letter_code
_entity_poly.pdbx_strand_id
1 'polypeptide(L)'
;MNILLIPPYSIVFIITLAFLLTLITNIISKKRIDYDKMRQYQKVIKEYTDLQKEFLRTGDKKLEKKLGKMKYQYKTAQSEMMRMSFIPTMYTIIPIMIIFILLGGFYSEIPFIRLPIGLPYVMDFFHGRSVFGNDVLGYFGVYVLASFFFSTIIQKIMKTSPTQ
;
A
#
# COMPACT_ATOMS: atom_id res chain seq x y z
N MET A 1 -14.14 -8.06 35.47
CA MET A 1 -13.49 -9.37 35.25
C MET A 1 -13.24 -9.54 33.75
N ASN A 2 -12.22 -8.86 33.20
CA ASN A 2 -11.84 -8.96 31.78
C ASN A 2 -10.57 -9.82 31.66
N ILE A 3 -10.76 -11.14 31.77
CA ILE A 3 -9.70 -12.14 31.64
C ILE A 3 -9.12 -12.18 30.20
N LEU A 4 -9.80 -11.54 29.24
CA LEU A 4 -9.36 -11.39 27.85
C LEU A 4 -8.26 -10.35 27.63
N LEU A 5 -7.92 -9.51 28.61
CA LEU A 5 -6.86 -8.50 28.50
C LEU A 5 -5.52 -8.93 29.13
N ILE A 6 -5.45 -10.09 29.78
CA ILE A 6 -4.26 -10.54 30.51
C ILE A 6 -3.47 -11.51 29.60
N PRO A 7 -2.18 -11.27 29.30
CA PRO A 7 -1.36 -12.23 28.56
C PRO A 7 -1.30 -13.53 29.38
N PRO A 8 -1.60 -14.72 28.81
CA PRO A 8 -1.44 -15.11 27.40
C PRO A 8 -2.71 -15.18 26.53
N TYR A 9 -3.92 -14.99 27.07
CA TYR A 9 -5.18 -15.22 26.33
C TYR A 9 -5.49 -14.12 25.30
N SER A 10 -5.08 -12.88 25.57
CA SER A 10 -5.18 -11.75 24.62
C SER A 10 -4.36 -11.99 23.34
N ILE A 11 -3.17 -12.57 23.48
CA ILE A 11 -2.24 -12.84 22.37
C ILE A 11 -2.80 -13.94 21.47
N VAL A 12 -3.29 -15.04 22.06
CA VAL A 12 -3.90 -16.15 21.30
C VAL A 12 -5.13 -15.67 20.53
N PHE A 13 -5.95 -14.80 21.14
CA PHE A 13 -7.12 -14.21 20.47
C PHE A 13 -6.73 -13.32 19.28
N ILE A 14 -5.75 -12.42 19.46
CA ILE A 14 -5.28 -11.52 18.39
C ILE A 14 -4.63 -12.32 17.25
N ILE A 15 -3.82 -13.34 17.57
CA ILE A 15 -3.19 -14.21 16.56
C ILE A 15 -4.25 -14.99 15.78
N THR A 16 -5.24 -15.55 16.46
CA THR A 16 -6.33 -16.29 15.81
C THR A 16 -7.15 -15.36 14.90
N LEU A 17 -7.43 -14.14 15.35
CA LEU A 17 -8.15 -13.13 14.55
C LEU A 17 -7.31 -12.68 13.34
N ALA A 18 -6.02 -12.42 13.52
CA ALA A 18 -5.11 -12.06 12.44
C ALA A 18 -5.00 -13.18 11.40
N PHE A 19 -4.88 -14.43 11.85
CA PHE A 19 -4.87 -15.61 10.99
C PHE A 19 -6.15 -15.73 10.16
N LEU A 20 -7.32 -15.61 10.80
CA LEU A 20 -8.61 -15.64 10.10
C LEU A 20 -8.75 -14.51 9.09
N LEU A 21 -8.33 -13.28 9.45
CA LEU A 21 -8.34 -12.13 8.54
C LEU A 21 -7.42 -12.33 7.34
N THR A 22 -6.18 -12.79 7.56
CA THR A 22 -5.25 -13.10 6.47
C THR A 22 -5.78 -14.21 5.57
N LEU A 23 -6.41 -15.25 6.15
CA LEU A 23 -7.02 -16.34 5.39
C LEU A 23 -8.15 -15.82 4.50
N ILE A 24 -9.06 -15.01 5.05
CA ILE A 24 -10.19 -14.40 4.32
C ILE A 24 -9.67 -13.49 3.20
N THR A 25 -8.68 -12.63 3.49
CA THR A 25 -8.05 -11.75 2.49
C THR A 25 -7.43 -12.54 1.35
N ASN A 26 -6.70 -13.61 1.64
CA ASN A 26 -6.08 -14.45 0.60
C ASN A 26 -7.11 -15.17 -0.27
N ILE A 27 -8.18 -15.69 0.34
CA ILE A 27 -9.27 -16.35 -0.39
C ILE A 27 -9.99 -15.34 -1.30
N ILE A 28 -10.29 -14.14 -0.79
CA ILE A 28 -10.93 -13.08 -1.58
C ILE A 28 -10.03 -12.65 -2.72
N SER A 29 -8.75 -12.38 -2.46
CA SER A 29 -7.78 -12.01 -3.51
C SER A 29 -7.68 -13.09 -4.59
N LYS A 30 -7.59 -14.38 -4.21
CA LYS A 30 -7.55 -15.49 -5.16
C LYS A 30 -8.82 -15.60 -6.02
N LYS A 31 -9.99 -15.34 -5.44
CA LYS A 31 -11.28 -15.44 -6.14
C LYS A 31 -11.63 -14.20 -6.97
N ARG A 32 -11.15 -13.02 -6.58
CA ARG A 32 -11.46 -11.74 -7.22
C ARG A 32 -10.51 -11.39 -8.37
N ILE A 33 -9.25 -11.86 -8.33
CA ILE A 33 -8.26 -11.55 -9.35
C ILE A 33 -8.37 -12.55 -10.48
N ASP A 34 -8.83 -12.08 -11.63
CA ASP A 34 -8.75 -12.81 -12.90
C ASP A 34 -7.36 -12.62 -13.50
N TYR A 35 -6.51 -13.64 -13.30
CA TYR A 35 -5.13 -13.62 -13.79
C TYR A 35 -5.04 -13.60 -15.33
N ASP A 36 -6.04 -14.11 -16.04
CA ASP A 36 -6.05 -14.12 -17.49
C ASP A 36 -6.35 -12.73 -18.06
N LYS A 37 -7.33 -12.02 -17.48
CA LYS A 37 -7.57 -10.61 -17.82
C LYS A 37 -6.38 -9.73 -17.48
N MET A 38 -5.73 -9.97 -16.34
CA MET A 38 -4.52 -9.23 -15.97
C MET A 38 -3.41 -9.40 -17.01
N ARG A 39 -3.18 -10.63 -17.49
CA ARG A 39 -2.20 -10.91 -18.56
C ARG A 39 -2.58 -10.23 -19.88
N GLN A 40 -3.86 -10.17 -20.22
CA GLN A 40 -4.31 -9.47 -21.43
C GLN A 40 -4.07 -7.96 -21.34
N TYR A 41 -4.44 -7.33 -20.22
CA TYR A 41 -4.18 -5.90 -20.03
C TYR A 41 -2.69 -5.57 -20.02
N GLN A 42 -1.86 -6.43 -19.41
CA GLN A 42 -0.40 -6.28 -19.47
C GLN A 42 0.14 -6.32 -20.90
N LYS A 43 -0.38 -7.20 -21.76
CA LYS A 43 0.00 -7.23 -23.19
C LYS A 43 -0.35 -5.93 -23.91
N VAL A 44 -1.58 -5.41 -23.72
CA VAL A 44 -2.04 -4.15 -24.33
C VAL A 44 -1.18 -2.97 -23.89
N ILE A 45 -0.86 -2.89 -22.59
CA ILE A 45 0.02 -1.86 -22.04
C ILE A 45 1.42 -1.96 -22.65
N LYS A 46 1.99 -3.17 -22.70
CA LYS A 46 3.32 -3.41 -23.27
C LYS A 46 3.37 -3.02 -24.75
N GLU A 47 2.40 -3.46 -25.55
CA GLU A 47 2.33 -3.13 -26.97
C GLU A 47 2.25 -1.62 -27.19
N TYR A 48 1.41 -0.91 -26.41
CA TYR A 48 1.32 0.55 -26.49
C TYR A 48 2.63 1.24 -26.11
N THR A 49 3.29 0.78 -25.03
CA THR A 49 4.58 1.34 -24.59
C THR A 49 5.69 1.09 -25.62
N ASP A 50 5.72 -0.08 -26.25
CA ASP A 50 6.72 -0.42 -27.27
C ASP A 50 6.51 0.43 -28.54
N LEU A 51 5.25 0.58 -29.00
CA LEU A 51 4.90 1.47 -30.11
C LEU A 51 5.21 2.94 -29.79
N GLN A 52 5.01 3.38 -28.55
CA GLN A 52 5.34 4.73 -28.11
C GLN A 52 6.84 4.97 -28.18
N LYS A 53 7.66 4.02 -27.73
CA LYS A 53 9.12 4.08 -27.83
C LYS A 53 9.57 4.12 -29.29
N GLU A 54 8.98 3.31 -30.15
CA GLU A 54 9.28 3.28 -31.57
C GLU A 54 8.92 4.61 -32.25
N PHE A 55 7.76 5.19 -31.92
CA PHE A 55 7.37 6.52 -32.39
C PHE A 55 8.34 7.60 -31.94
N LEU A 56 8.78 7.59 -30.66
CA LEU A 56 9.77 8.55 -30.15
C LEU A 56 11.13 8.44 -30.88
N ARG A 57 11.46 7.27 -31.45
CA ARG A 57 12.70 7.04 -32.20
C ARG A 57 12.59 7.40 -33.68
N THR A 58 11.42 7.21 -34.29
CA THR A 58 11.25 7.29 -35.76
C THR A 58 10.44 8.51 -36.21
N GLY A 59 9.58 9.07 -35.36
CA GLY A 59 8.71 10.20 -35.70
C GLY A 59 7.65 9.91 -36.77
N ASP A 60 7.37 8.65 -37.08
CA ASP A 60 6.44 8.28 -38.16
C ASP A 60 4.98 8.64 -37.83
N LYS A 61 4.34 9.42 -38.71
CA LYS A 61 2.92 9.80 -38.63
C LYS A 61 1.96 8.61 -38.66
N LYS A 62 2.37 7.46 -39.22
CA LYS A 62 1.58 6.22 -39.18
C LYS A 62 1.50 5.65 -37.76
N LEU A 63 2.60 5.69 -37.03
CA LEU A 63 2.66 5.24 -35.63
C LEU A 63 1.86 6.17 -34.72
N GLU A 64 1.90 7.48 -34.97
CA GLU A 64 1.09 8.46 -34.25
C GLU A 64 -0.42 8.14 -34.36
N LYS A 65 -0.90 7.87 -35.58
CA LYS A 65 -2.31 7.51 -35.80
C LYS A 65 -2.68 6.18 -35.13
N LYS A 66 -1.77 5.20 -35.09
CA LYS A 66 -1.98 3.91 -34.39
C LYS A 66 -2.05 4.12 -32.88
N LEU A 67 -1.14 4.90 -32.31
CA LEU A 67 -1.14 5.28 -30.88
C LEU A 67 -2.42 6.04 -30.51
N GLY A 68 -2.86 6.98 -31.34
CA GLY A 68 -4.11 7.72 -31.13
C GLY A 68 -5.34 6.80 -31.01
N LYS A 69 -5.43 5.76 -31.86
CA LYS A 69 -6.50 4.76 -31.79
C LYS A 69 -6.42 3.87 -30.56
N MET A 70 -5.21 3.45 -30.17
CA MET A 70 -5.00 2.56 -29.02
C MET A 70 -5.08 3.29 -27.67
N LYS A 71 -4.97 4.63 -27.65
CA LYS A 71 -4.94 5.45 -26.42
C LYS A 71 -6.10 5.19 -25.47
N TYR A 72 -7.32 5.01 -25.99
CA TYR A 72 -8.48 4.68 -25.17
C TYR A 72 -8.34 3.31 -24.52
N GLN A 73 -8.02 2.27 -25.31
CA GLN A 73 -7.82 0.90 -24.82
C GLN A 73 -6.68 0.83 -23.79
N TYR A 74 -5.59 1.55 -24.04
CA TYR A 74 -4.48 1.68 -23.10
C TYR A 74 -4.92 2.28 -21.76
N LYS A 75 -5.64 3.41 -21.79
CA LYS A 75 -6.13 4.06 -20.56
C LYS A 75 -7.06 3.13 -19.76
N THR A 76 -7.97 2.45 -20.45
CA THR A 76 -8.87 1.48 -19.82
C THR A 76 -8.07 0.32 -19.21
N ALA A 77 -7.16 -0.30 -19.97
CA ALA A 77 -6.31 -1.38 -19.48
C ALA A 77 -5.46 -0.96 -18.26
N GLN A 78 -4.89 0.26 -18.29
CA GLN A 78 -4.14 0.82 -17.17
C GLN A 78 -5.01 1.02 -15.93
N SER A 79 -6.21 1.58 -16.09
CA SER A 79 -7.14 1.80 -14.97
C SER A 79 -7.64 0.48 -14.36
N GLU A 80 -7.94 -0.52 -15.19
CA GLU A 80 -8.39 -1.83 -14.72
C GLU A 80 -7.25 -2.59 -14.03
N MET A 81 -6.02 -2.54 -14.56
CA MET A 81 -4.85 -3.07 -13.85
C MET A 81 -4.63 -2.39 -12.50
N MET A 82 -4.82 -1.07 -12.42
CA MET A 82 -4.73 -0.33 -11.16
C MET A 82 -5.78 -0.85 -10.17
N ARG A 83 -7.04 -1.02 -10.59
CA ARG A 83 -8.11 -1.58 -9.76
C ARG A 83 -7.81 -3.00 -9.30
N MET A 84 -7.35 -3.86 -10.20
CA MET A 84 -6.96 -5.24 -9.90
C MET A 84 -5.81 -5.32 -8.88
N SER A 85 -4.93 -4.33 -8.84
CA SER A 85 -3.81 -4.26 -7.88
C SER A 85 -4.19 -3.56 -6.57
N PHE A 86 -5.09 -2.58 -6.64
CA PHE A 86 -5.53 -1.78 -5.50
C PHE A 86 -6.46 -2.55 -4.58
N ILE A 87 -7.39 -3.34 -5.14
CA ILE A 87 -8.35 -4.13 -4.36
C ILE A 87 -7.62 -5.09 -3.39
N PRO A 88 -6.66 -5.93 -3.83
CA PRO A 88 -5.89 -6.81 -2.94
C PRO A 88 -5.10 -6.02 -1.88
N THR A 89 -4.54 -4.88 -2.26
CA THR A 89 -3.78 -4.01 -1.36
C THR A 89 -4.67 -3.41 -0.27
N MET A 90 -5.91 -3.03 -0.58
CA MET A 90 -6.85 -2.58 0.45
C MET A 90 -7.21 -3.72 1.41
N TYR A 91 -7.38 -4.94 0.89
CA TYR A 91 -7.64 -6.09 1.75
C TYR A 91 -6.45 -6.50 2.65
N THR A 92 -5.22 -6.09 2.31
CA THR A 92 -4.06 -6.28 3.21
C THR A 92 -3.88 -5.11 4.18
N ILE A 93 -4.10 -3.87 3.72
CA ILE A 93 -3.94 -2.67 4.55
C ILE A 93 -5.07 -2.56 5.61
N ILE A 94 -6.31 -2.92 5.30
CA ILE A 94 -7.44 -2.79 6.24
C ILE A 94 -7.23 -3.61 7.53
N PRO A 95 -6.89 -4.91 7.49
CA PRO A 95 -6.60 -5.69 8.69
C PRO A 95 -5.45 -5.11 9.50
N ILE A 96 -4.39 -4.65 8.82
CA ILE A 96 -3.26 -4.00 9.47
C ILE A 96 -3.75 -2.73 10.18
N MET A 97 -4.52 -1.86 9.51
CA MET A 97 -5.07 -0.66 10.13
C MET A 97 -5.95 -0.95 11.35
N ILE A 98 -6.78 -2.00 11.30
CA ILE A 98 -7.61 -2.39 12.46
C ILE A 98 -6.74 -2.81 13.64
N ILE A 99 -5.72 -3.64 13.40
CA ILE A 99 -4.74 -4.02 14.42
C ILE A 99 -4.06 -2.77 14.97
N PHE A 100 -3.65 -1.83 14.11
CA PHE A 100 -3.03 -0.58 14.50
C PHE A 100 -3.94 0.33 15.35
N ILE A 101 -5.23 0.42 15.02
CA ILE A 101 -6.21 1.20 15.81
C ILE A 101 -6.41 0.54 17.18
N LEU A 102 -6.52 -0.79 17.23
CA LEU A 102 -6.66 -1.53 18.48
C LEU A 102 -5.41 -1.39 19.36
N LEU A 103 -4.21 -1.51 18.80
CA LEU A 103 -2.97 -1.23 19.53
C LEU A 103 -2.86 0.24 19.95
N GLY A 104 -3.28 1.18 19.09
CA GLY A 104 -3.27 2.61 19.41
C GLY A 104 -4.12 2.97 20.63
N GLY A 105 -5.22 2.25 20.88
CA GLY A 105 -6.02 2.40 22.10
C GLY A 105 -5.34 1.92 23.40
N PHE A 106 -4.29 1.10 23.30
CA PHE A 106 -3.49 0.63 24.44
C PHE A 106 -2.16 1.39 24.60
N TYR A 107 -1.58 1.87 23.50
CA TYR A 107 -0.26 2.52 23.45
C TYR A 107 -0.33 4.04 23.26
N SER A 108 -1.52 4.65 23.41
CA SER A 108 -1.78 6.09 23.25
C SER A 108 -0.97 7.01 24.17
N GLU A 109 -0.30 6.48 25.20
CA GLU A 109 0.43 7.28 26.20
C GLU A 109 1.96 7.14 26.16
N ILE A 110 2.54 6.41 25.21
CA ILE A 110 4.00 6.28 25.14
C ILE A 110 4.53 7.15 23.99
N PRO A 111 5.13 8.32 24.26
CA PRO A 111 5.81 9.11 23.24
C PRO A 111 7.06 8.36 22.79
N PHE A 112 7.05 7.83 21.56
CA PHE A 112 8.14 6.96 21.10
C PHE A 112 9.36 7.73 20.59
N ILE A 113 9.20 8.92 20.00
CA ILE A 113 10.33 9.70 19.44
C ILE A 113 10.06 11.21 19.54
N ARG A 114 10.97 11.94 20.22
CA ARG A 114 11.07 13.41 20.10
C ARG A 114 11.96 13.74 18.91
N LEU A 115 11.45 14.52 17.97
CA LEU A 115 12.26 15.01 16.85
C LEU A 115 13.05 16.25 17.30
N PRO A 116 14.31 16.42 16.85
CA PRO A 116 15.10 17.62 17.14
C PRO A 116 14.58 18.87 16.42
N ILE A 117 13.62 18.73 15.50
CA ILE A 117 12.98 19.81 14.74
C ILE A 117 11.47 19.60 14.87
N GLY A 118 10.74 20.62 15.35
CA GLY A 118 9.29 20.56 15.49
C GLY A 118 8.59 20.36 14.14
N LEU A 119 7.57 19.51 14.12
CA LEU A 119 6.82 19.26 12.90
C LEU A 119 5.96 20.49 12.56
N PRO A 120 5.96 20.95 11.30
CA PRO A 120 5.10 22.05 10.88
C PRO A 120 3.62 21.63 11.03
N TYR A 121 2.76 22.57 11.43
CA TYR A 121 1.32 22.34 11.73
C TYR A 121 0.54 21.56 10.65
N VAL A 122 0.99 21.57 9.39
CA VAL A 122 0.40 20.77 8.31
C VAL A 122 0.56 19.25 8.48
N MET A 123 1.47 18.80 9.35
CA MET A 123 1.74 17.40 9.65
C MET A 123 1.04 16.90 10.94
N ASP A 124 0.06 17.65 11.47
CA ASP A 124 -0.69 17.30 12.69
C ASP A 124 -1.38 15.93 12.63
N PHE A 125 -1.69 15.45 11.43
CA PHE A 125 -2.21 14.09 11.20
C PHE A 125 -1.24 13.00 11.70
N PHE A 126 0.07 13.23 11.61
CA PHE A 126 1.10 12.29 12.06
C PHE A 126 1.32 12.31 13.59
N HIS A 127 0.75 13.29 14.30
CA HIS A 127 0.74 13.34 15.76
C HIS A 127 -0.29 12.38 16.38
N GLY A 128 -1.20 11.79 15.59
CA GLY A 128 -2.05 10.67 16.03
C GLY A 128 -2.87 10.96 17.30
N ARG A 129 -3.40 12.18 17.44
CA ARG A 129 -4.14 12.65 18.64
C ARG A 129 -3.34 12.59 19.96
N SER A 130 -2.01 12.58 19.92
CA SER A 130 -1.21 12.65 21.15
C SER A 130 -1.39 13.99 21.86
N VAL A 131 -1.44 13.98 23.20
CA VAL A 131 -1.64 15.18 24.05
C VAL A 131 -0.34 15.99 24.22
N PHE A 132 0.78 15.53 23.64
CA PHE A 132 2.11 16.14 23.79
C PHE A 132 2.43 17.14 22.66
N GLY A 133 3.45 17.98 22.88
CA GLY A 133 3.79 19.13 22.02
C GLY A 133 4.18 18.79 20.58
N ASN A 134 4.26 19.83 19.73
CA ASN A 134 4.56 19.76 18.27
C ASN A 134 5.95 19.14 17.92
N ASP A 135 6.72 18.72 18.92
CA ASP A 135 8.02 18.05 18.84
C ASP A 135 7.92 16.52 18.93
N VAL A 136 6.72 15.97 19.12
CA VAL A 136 6.50 14.52 19.35
C VAL A 136 5.78 13.87 18.18
N LEU A 137 6.44 12.88 17.55
CA LEU A 137 5.78 12.01 16.58
C LEU A 137 4.87 11.02 17.31
N GLY A 138 3.58 11.03 16.96
CA GLY A 138 2.64 10.01 17.40
C GLY A 138 3.00 8.63 16.84
N TYR A 139 2.45 7.59 17.46
CA TYR A 139 2.64 6.19 17.04
C TYR A 139 2.37 5.96 15.54
N PHE A 140 1.38 6.66 14.98
CA PHE A 140 1.08 6.62 13.55
C PHE A 140 2.23 7.19 12.68
N GLY A 141 2.83 8.32 13.07
CA GLY A 141 3.96 8.92 12.36
C GLY A 141 5.22 8.07 12.39
N VAL A 142 5.54 7.49 13.55
CA VAL A 142 6.65 6.53 13.68
C VAL A 142 6.42 5.30 12.80
N TYR A 143 5.18 4.79 12.74
CA TYR A 143 4.85 3.67 11.88
C TYR A 143 4.97 3.99 10.40
N VAL A 144 4.50 5.16 9.94
CA VAL A 144 4.65 5.55 8.53
C VAL A 144 6.12 5.70 8.18
N LEU A 145 6.92 6.35 9.03
CA LEU A 145 8.37 6.47 8.82
C LEU A 145 9.07 5.12 8.80
N ALA A 146 8.80 4.25 9.76
CA ALA A 146 9.36 2.90 9.80
C ALA A 146 8.92 2.09 8.58
N SER A 147 7.65 2.18 8.18
CA SER A 147 7.12 1.49 7.00
C SER A 147 7.78 1.96 5.72
N PHE A 148 8.02 3.27 5.55
CA PHE A 148 8.77 3.79 4.41
C PHE A 148 10.21 3.28 4.41
N PHE A 149 10.87 3.27 5.58
CA PHE A 149 12.26 2.82 5.72
C PHE A 149 12.44 1.31 5.51
N PHE A 150 11.55 0.48 6.08
CA PHE A 150 11.57 -0.96 5.86
C PHE A 150 11.09 -1.33 4.46
N SER A 151 10.16 -0.57 3.88
CA SER A 151 9.74 -0.79 2.49
C SER A 151 10.91 -0.58 1.52
N THR A 152 11.77 0.42 1.71
CA THR A 152 12.94 0.60 0.84
C THR A 152 13.96 -0.52 1.00
N ILE A 153 14.17 -1.02 2.24
CA ILE A 153 15.06 -2.15 2.52
C ILE A 153 14.53 -3.44 1.88
N ILE A 154 13.26 -3.77 2.09
CA ILE A 154 12.63 -4.98 1.54
C ILE A 154 12.60 -4.93 0.01
N GLN A 155 12.30 -3.77 -0.58
CA GLN A 155 12.35 -3.59 -2.04
C GLN A 155 13.77 -3.81 -2.59
N LYS A 156 14.81 -3.44 -1.83
CA LYS A 156 16.22 -3.67 -2.21
C LYS A 156 16.61 -5.15 -2.10
N ILE A 157 16.11 -5.86 -1.09
CA ILE A 157 16.33 -7.31 -0.90
C ILE A 157 15.59 -8.14 -1.96
N MET A 158 14.32 -7.79 -2.21
CA MET A 158 13.46 -8.49 -3.17
C MET A 158 13.78 -8.15 -4.63
N LYS A 159 14.67 -7.17 -4.86
CA LYS A 159 14.94 -6.59 -6.20
C LYS A 159 13.69 -6.12 -6.93
N THR A 160 12.61 -5.84 -6.20
CA THR A 160 11.35 -5.32 -6.73
C THR A 160 11.30 -3.80 -6.72
N SER A 161 12.36 -3.14 -6.25
CA SER A 161 12.44 -1.70 -6.31
C SER A 161 12.36 -1.23 -7.77
N PRO A 162 11.40 -0.37 -8.13
CA PRO A 162 11.52 0.45 -9.32
C PRO A 162 12.54 1.55 -9.01
N THR A 163 13.80 1.18 -8.75
CA THR A 163 14.89 2.14 -8.81
C THR A 163 15.40 2.15 -10.24
N GLN A 164 15.50 3.36 -10.77
CA GLN A 164 16.05 3.75 -12.06
C GLN A 164 17.35 3.03 -12.41
#